data_AF-A0A4P5VK61-F1
#
_entry.id   AF-A0A4P5VK61-F1
#
_cell.length_a   1.000
_cell.length_b   1.000
_cell.length_c   1.000
_cell.angle_alpha   90.00
_cell.angle_beta   90.00
_cell.angle_gamma   90.00
#
_symmetry.space_group_name_H-M   'P 1'
#
loop_
_entity.id
_entity.type
_entity.pdbx_description
1 polymer ?
#
loop_
_entity_poly.entity_id
_entity_poly.type
_entity_poly.pdbx_seq_one_letter_code
_entity_poly.pdbx_strand_id
1 'polypeptide(L)'
;MGLANQSATPGRTTLLDAVNILLAVIGEAPVNSLDDPVMTESSIAERTLLEFHKQEQTRGWSWNSEQDYPFAVATDGGITVPSNLTRFAPNPFQWDGRFILRGQRVYDRENRTYVLTGAAVTQLTADVVWTLPWDDCPEVFNRYISILGARAFANRFLGSDSIERYTQQDLLMARAELDRNELQQLQPNSLSGQRGVMPFGTFNPAAGLAGRGSPSWFD
;
A
#
# COMPACT_ATOMS: atom_id res chain seq x y z
N MET A 1 6.83 -1.59 -46.53
CA MET A 1 5.62 -1.53 -45.69
C MET A 1 6.10 -1.38 -44.25
N GLY A 2 5.67 -0.33 -43.55
CA GLY A 2 5.98 -0.18 -42.12
C GLY A 2 5.33 -1.32 -41.32
N LEU A 3 5.99 -1.79 -40.27
CA LEU A 3 5.41 -2.78 -39.37
C LEU A 3 4.17 -2.16 -38.73
N ALA A 4 3.03 -2.87 -38.74
CA ALA A 4 1.75 -2.36 -38.18
C ALA A 4 1.88 -1.91 -36.71
N ASN A 5 2.86 -2.45 -36.00
CA ASN A 5 3.16 -2.13 -34.60
C ASN A 5 3.81 -0.75 -34.42
N GLN A 6 4.33 -0.13 -35.49
CA GLN A 6 4.95 1.21 -35.42
C GLN A 6 3.90 2.33 -35.32
N SER A 7 2.67 2.09 -35.80
CA SER A 7 1.58 3.07 -35.78
C SER A 7 0.64 2.93 -34.59
N ALA A 8 0.76 1.86 -33.80
CA ALA A 8 -0.06 1.62 -32.63
C ALA A 8 0.58 2.24 -31.38
N THR A 9 -0.16 3.05 -30.63
CA THR A 9 0.28 3.51 -29.31
C THR A 9 0.35 2.30 -28.37
N PRO A 10 1.49 2.03 -27.72
CA PRO A 10 1.58 0.97 -26.72
C PRO A 10 0.57 1.22 -25.59
N GLY A 11 -0.17 0.18 -25.21
CA GLY A 11 -1.10 0.22 -24.07
C GLY A 11 -0.36 0.18 -22.73
N ARG A 12 -1.14 0.11 -21.64
CA ARG A 12 -0.62 -0.19 -20.29
C ARG A 12 -0.03 -1.59 -20.25
N THR A 13 0.96 -1.79 -19.40
CA THR A 13 1.58 -3.11 -19.20
C THR A 13 0.57 -4.04 -18.54
N THR A 14 0.13 -5.07 -19.26
CA THR A 14 -0.77 -6.08 -18.71
C THR A 14 -0.04 -7.02 -17.76
N LEU A 15 -0.78 -7.79 -16.96
CA LEU A 15 -0.18 -8.81 -16.10
C LEU A 15 0.60 -9.86 -16.92
N LEU A 16 0.08 -10.24 -18.09
CA LEU A 16 0.75 -11.16 -19.02
C LEU A 16 2.08 -10.60 -19.52
N ASP A 17 2.11 -9.31 -19.90
CA ASP A 17 3.35 -8.65 -20.34
C ASP A 17 4.40 -8.64 -19.23
N ALA A 18 3.98 -8.34 -18.00
CA ALA A 18 4.87 -8.36 -16.84
C ALA A 18 5.42 -9.77 -16.56
N VAL A 19 4.58 -10.81 -16.62
CA VAL A 19 5.02 -12.21 -16.46
C VAL A 19 6.02 -12.60 -17.57
N ASN A 20 5.79 -12.17 -18.80
CA ASN A 20 6.72 -12.42 -19.90
C ASN A 20 8.07 -11.72 -19.70
N ILE A 21 8.10 -10.54 -19.07
CA ILE A 21 9.36 -9.90 -18.66
C ILE A 21 10.11 -10.77 -17.64
N LEU A 22 9.42 -11.37 -16.66
CA LEU A 22 10.02 -12.26 -15.66
C LEU A 22 10.64 -13.51 -16.31
N LEU A 23 9.92 -14.14 -17.25
CA LEU A 23 10.39 -15.32 -17.99
C LEU A 23 11.61 -14.99 -18.87
N ALA A 24 11.62 -13.83 -19.51
CA ALA A 24 12.73 -13.40 -20.35
C ALA A 24 14.06 -13.28 -19.57
N VAL A 25 14.02 -12.93 -18.28
CA VAL A 25 15.24 -12.80 -17.46
C VAL A 25 15.92 -14.15 -17.21
N ILE A 26 15.17 -15.25 -17.18
CA ILE A 26 15.73 -16.61 -17.04
C ILE A 26 16.00 -17.27 -18.41
N GLY A 27 15.66 -16.59 -19.51
CA GLY A 27 15.86 -17.11 -20.87
C GLY A 27 14.73 -18.00 -21.39
N GLU A 28 13.58 -18.00 -20.73
CA GLU A 28 12.41 -18.78 -21.15
C GLU A 28 11.59 -18.07 -22.23
N ALA A 29 10.87 -18.86 -23.02
CA ALA A 29 10.01 -18.34 -24.08
C ALA A 29 8.77 -17.62 -23.52
N PRO A 30 8.29 -16.54 -24.16
CA PRO A 30 7.09 -15.83 -23.73
C PRO A 30 5.83 -16.69 -23.92
N VAL A 31 4.86 -16.50 -23.03
CA VAL A 31 3.55 -17.15 -23.08
C VAL A 31 2.48 -16.19 -23.63
N ASN A 32 1.44 -16.76 -24.25
CA ASN A 32 0.33 -15.99 -24.84
C ASN A 32 -0.92 -15.94 -23.93
N SER A 33 -0.96 -16.75 -22.87
CA SER A 33 -2.06 -16.82 -21.91
C SER A 33 -1.54 -17.24 -20.53
N LEU A 34 -2.18 -16.74 -19.48
CA LEU A 34 -1.97 -17.16 -18.08
C LEU A 34 -3.00 -18.22 -17.63
N ASP A 35 -4.04 -18.48 -18.43
CA ASP A 35 -5.13 -19.40 -18.06
C ASP A 35 -4.75 -20.88 -18.22
N ASP A 36 -3.59 -21.17 -18.84
CA ASP A 36 -3.12 -22.53 -19.10
C ASP A 36 -2.14 -22.98 -17.99
N PRO A 37 -2.57 -23.82 -17.02
CA PRO A 37 -1.73 -24.26 -15.90
C PRO A 37 -0.62 -25.25 -16.29
N VAL A 38 -0.42 -25.50 -17.59
CA VAL A 38 0.55 -26.49 -18.10
C VAL A 38 2.00 -25.99 -17.91
N MET A 39 2.21 -24.67 -17.87
CA MET A 39 3.53 -24.07 -17.73
C MET A 39 3.82 -23.79 -16.24
N THR A 40 4.66 -24.63 -15.62
CA THR A 40 4.96 -24.51 -14.18
C THR A 40 5.69 -23.19 -13.87
N GLU A 41 6.60 -22.75 -14.75
CA GLU A 41 7.42 -21.56 -14.55
C GLU A 41 6.63 -20.26 -14.66
N SER A 42 5.70 -20.14 -15.62
CA SER A 42 4.84 -18.96 -15.74
C SER A 42 3.94 -18.78 -14.52
N SER A 43 3.41 -19.88 -13.97
CA SER A 43 2.60 -19.84 -12.74
C SER A 43 3.41 -19.38 -11.52
N ILE A 44 4.69 -19.78 -11.43
CA ILE A 44 5.59 -19.35 -10.35
C ILE A 44 5.98 -17.87 -10.54
N ALA A 45 6.20 -17.44 -11.79
CA ALA A 45 6.48 -16.04 -12.11
C ALA A 45 5.30 -15.15 -11.75
N GLU A 46 4.08 -15.51 -12.15
CA GLU A 46 2.84 -14.80 -11.81
C GLU A 46 2.65 -14.69 -10.29
N ARG A 47 2.76 -15.81 -9.58
CA ARG A 47 2.65 -15.83 -8.11
C ARG A 47 3.70 -14.94 -7.45
N THR A 48 4.94 -14.98 -7.92
CA THR A 48 6.03 -14.14 -7.40
C THR A 48 5.74 -12.67 -7.64
N LEU A 49 5.24 -12.32 -8.82
CA LEU A 49 4.88 -10.95 -9.15
C LEU A 49 3.74 -10.44 -8.25
N LEU A 50 2.68 -11.22 -8.09
CA LEU A 50 1.53 -10.87 -7.24
C LEU A 50 1.88 -10.81 -5.74
N GLU A 51 2.85 -11.60 -5.28
CA GLU A 51 3.41 -11.53 -3.94
C GLU A 51 4.03 -10.15 -3.66
N PHE A 52 4.94 -9.69 -4.53
CA PHE A 52 5.58 -8.38 -4.39
C PHE A 52 4.61 -7.23 -4.64
N HIS A 53 3.68 -7.39 -5.58
CA HIS A 53 2.60 -6.45 -5.83
C HIS A 53 1.80 -6.17 -4.54
N LYS A 54 1.36 -7.23 -3.86
CA LYS A 54 0.65 -7.11 -2.58
C LYS A 54 1.54 -6.51 -1.49
N GLN A 55 2.80 -6.96 -1.39
CA GLN A 55 3.74 -6.47 -0.38
C GLN A 55 3.96 -4.96 -0.50
N GLU A 56 4.21 -4.44 -1.69
CA GLU A 56 4.52 -3.02 -1.88
C GLU A 56 3.28 -2.13 -1.75
N GLN A 57 2.08 -2.63 -2.06
CA GLN A 57 0.84 -1.91 -1.78
C GLN A 57 0.56 -1.73 -0.29
N THR A 58 1.05 -2.64 0.58
CA THR A 58 0.85 -2.54 2.03
C THR A 58 1.48 -1.28 2.65
N ARG A 59 2.45 -0.66 1.96
CA ARG A 59 3.11 0.57 2.40
C ARG A 59 2.14 1.75 2.48
N GLY A 60 1.08 1.73 1.68
CA GLY A 60 0.15 2.86 1.52
C GLY A 60 0.76 3.94 0.63
N TRP A 61 0.11 4.15 -0.51
CA TRP A 61 0.40 5.15 -1.52
C TRP A 61 -0.80 6.09 -1.65
N SER A 62 -0.59 7.27 -2.23
CA SER A 62 -1.65 8.26 -2.44
C SER A 62 -2.88 7.72 -3.18
N TRP A 63 -2.68 6.79 -4.11
CA TRP A 63 -3.72 6.22 -4.96
C TRP A 63 -4.45 5.00 -4.35
N ASN A 64 -3.90 4.37 -3.30
CA ASN A 64 -4.57 3.25 -2.61
C ASN A 64 -4.84 3.51 -1.13
N SER A 65 -4.64 4.74 -0.66
CA SER A 65 -4.95 5.15 0.70
C SER A 65 -6.09 6.15 0.70
N GLU A 66 -7.01 5.97 1.65
CA GLU A 66 -8.11 6.90 1.89
C GLU A 66 -8.12 7.30 3.36
N GLN A 67 -8.41 8.57 3.61
CA GLN A 67 -8.46 9.13 4.96
C GLN A 67 -9.91 9.25 5.42
N ASP A 68 -10.17 9.04 6.71
CA ASP A 68 -11.50 9.13 7.32
C ASP A 68 -12.60 8.32 6.59
N TYR A 69 -12.26 7.16 6.04
CA TYR A 69 -13.23 6.32 5.32
C TYR A 69 -14.35 5.87 6.27
N PRO A 70 -15.63 6.10 5.90
CA PRO A 70 -16.76 5.81 6.77
C PRO A 70 -17.16 4.33 6.71
N PHE A 71 -17.17 3.68 7.87
CA PHE A 71 -17.72 2.35 8.04
C PHE A 71 -19.10 2.41 8.69
N ALA A 72 -20.09 1.88 7.97
CA ALA A 72 -21.44 1.72 8.47
C ALA A 72 -21.55 0.52 9.41
N VAL A 73 -22.29 0.70 10.50
CA VAL A 73 -22.64 -0.38 11.42
C VAL A 73 -23.81 -1.16 10.82
N ALA A 74 -23.66 -2.46 10.69
CA ALA A 74 -24.71 -3.34 10.18
C ALA A 74 -25.84 -3.52 11.21
N THR A 75 -26.96 -4.10 10.79
CA THR A 75 -28.13 -4.34 11.65
C THR A 75 -27.85 -5.27 12.84
N ASP A 76 -26.81 -6.11 12.75
CA ASP A 76 -26.32 -6.95 13.84
C ASP A 76 -25.45 -6.16 14.86
N GLY A 77 -25.25 -4.86 14.64
CA GLY A 77 -24.40 -4.00 15.45
C GLY A 77 -22.91 -4.17 15.16
N GLY A 78 -22.52 -4.98 14.17
CA GLY A 78 -21.12 -5.20 13.81
C GLY A 78 -20.64 -4.28 12.69
N ILE A 79 -19.32 -4.08 12.60
CA ILE A 79 -18.68 -3.52 11.41
C ILE A 79 -17.86 -4.63 10.75
N THR A 80 -18.20 -4.92 9.50
CA THR A 80 -17.46 -5.86 8.65
C THR A 80 -16.68 -5.08 7.61
N VAL A 81 -15.40 -5.39 7.51
CA VAL A 81 -14.45 -4.73 6.64
C VAL A 81 -14.20 -5.60 5.40
N PRO A 82 -14.12 -5.02 4.20
CA PRO A 82 -13.81 -5.77 2.98
C PRO A 82 -12.47 -6.53 3.04
N SER A 83 -12.38 -7.65 2.33
CA SER A 83 -11.18 -8.51 2.32
C SER A 83 -9.96 -7.90 1.64
N ASN A 84 -10.15 -6.88 0.80
CA ASN A 84 -9.09 -6.14 0.13
C ASN A 84 -8.50 -5.02 1.00
N LEU A 85 -9.03 -4.78 2.20
CA LEU A 85 -8.44 -3.82 3.11
C LEU A 85 -7.18 -4.40 3.78
N THR A 86 -6.06 -3.69 3.65
CA THR A 86 -4.78 -4.09 4.24
C THR A 86 -4.50 -3.38 5.56
N ARG A 87 -4.81 -2.08 5.65
CA ARG A 87 -4.56 -1.26 6.84
C ARG A 87 -5.86 -0.62 7.31
N PHE A 88 -6.12 -0.74 8.61
CA PHE A 88 -7.25 -0.12 9.28
C PHE A 88 -6.72 0.68 10.47
N ALA A 89 -6.84 2.01 10.43
CA ALA A 89 -6.35 2.90 11.48
C ALA A 89 -7.44 3.92 11.87
N PRO A 90 -8.27 3.61 12.87
CA PRO A 90 -9.21 4.59 13.45
C PRO A 90 -8.48 5.80 14.02
N ASN A 91 -9.15 6.95 14.03
CA ASN A 91 -8.57 8.18 14.58
C ASN A 91 -8.18 8.00 16.06
N PRO A 92 -6.88 8.11 16.42
CA PRO A 92 -6.41 7.89 17.78
C PRO A 92 -6.92 8.95 18.76
N PHE A 93 -7.16 10.19 18.31
CA PHE A 93 -7.65 11.26 19.19
C PHE A 93 -9.11 11.08 19.60
N GLN A 94 -9.90 10.39 18.76
CA GLN A 94 -11.31 10.15 19.04
C GLN A 94 -11.52 8.87 19.85
N TRP A 95 -10.73 7.83 19.58
CA TRP A 95 -11.00 6.47 20.06
C TRP A 95 -9.89 5.85 20.91
N ASP A 96 -8.74 6.50 21.08
CA ASP A 96 -7.60 6.02 21.90
C ASP A 96 -7.24 4.55 21.66
N GLY A 97 -7.27 4.10 20.40
CA GLY A 97 -6.93 2.72 20.03
C GLY A 97 -7.93 1.65 20.50
N ARG A 98 -9.17 2.04 20.84
CA ARG A 98 -10.28 1.15 21.24
C ARG A 98 -10.65 0.15 20.15
N PHE A 99 -10.75 0.59 18.90
CA PHE A 99 -11.18 -0.25 17.79
C PHE A 99 -9.99 -0.87 17.07
N ILE A 100 -10.02 -2.20 16.91
CA ILE A 100 -8.97 -2.95 16.21
C ILE A 100 -9.60 -3.96 15.25
N LEU A 101 -8.95 -4.20 14.11
CA LEU A 101 -9.39 -5.21 13.17
C LEU A 101 -8.97 -6.62 13.64
N ARG A 102 -9.90 -7.57 13.63
CA ARG A 102 -9.64 -9.00 13.85
C ARG A 102 -10.33 -9.82 12.77
N GLY A 103 -9.55 -10.41 11.86
CA GLY A 103 -10.09 -10.99 10.64
C GLY A 103 -10.78 -9.91 9.81
N GLN A 104 -12.07 -10.07 9.53
CA GLN A 104 -12.88 -9.10 8.80
C GLN A 104 -13.80 -8.25 9.70
N ARG A 105 -13.75 -8.41 11.03
CA ARG A 105 -14.64 -7.69 11.94
C ARG A 105 -13.87 -6.72 12.82
N VAL A 106 -14.44 -5.55 13.04
CA VAL A 106 -13.90 -4.58 14.01
C VAL A 106 -14.25 -5.05 15.42
N TYR A 107 -13.24 -5.10 16.27
CA TYR A 107 -13.34 -5.51 17.67
C TYR A 107 -13.16 -4.29 18.58
N ASP A 108 -14.08 -4.12 19.52
CA ASP A 108 -13.99 -3.14 20.59
C ASP A 108 -13.16 -3.74 21.75
N ARG A 109 -11.98 -3.17 22.02
CA ARG A 109 -11.09 -3.63 23.09
C ARG A 109 -11.56 -3.24 24.48
N GLU A 110 -12.30 -2.14 24.61
CA GLU A 110 -12.78 -1.61 25.88
C GLU A 110 -13.93 -2.47 26.40
N ASN A 111 -14.95 -2.69 25.56
CA ASN A 111 -16.12 -3.50 25.89
C ASN A 111 -15.97 -4.98 25.58
N ARG A 112 -14.85 -5.38 24.95
CA ARG A 112 -14.52 -6.76 24.59
C ARG A 112 -15.59 -7.45 23.74
N THR A 113 -16.17 -6.71 22.80
CA THR A 113 -17.29 -7.17 21.98
C THR A 113 -17.09 -6.81 20.52
N TYR A 114 -17.83 -7.50 19.65
CA TYR A 114 -17.97 -7.17 18.23
C TYR A 114 -19.23 -6.37 17.93
N VAL A 115 -20.09 -6.19 18.93
CA VAL A 115 -21.37 -5.51 18.82
C VAL A 115 -21.21 -4.08 19.33
N LEU A 116 -21.20 -3.13 18.40
CA LEU A 116 -21.07 -1.69 18.62
C LEU A 116 -22.46 -1.08 18.88
N THR A 117 -23.18 -1.59 19.87
CA THR A 117 -24.50 -1.05 20.26
C THR A 117 -24.33 0.11 21.24
N GLY A 118 -24.25 1.32 20.71
CA GLY A 118 -24.27 2.54 21.51
C GLY A 118 -24.58 3.77 20.65
N ALA A 119 -25.35 4.72 21.18
CA ALA A 119 -25.73 5.96 20.49
C ALA A 119 -24.53 6.84 20.06
N ALA A 120 -23.32 6.53 20.54
CA ALA A 120 -22.08 7.26 20.24
C ALA A 120 -21.31 6.74 19.01
N VAL A 121 -21.65 5.57 18.46
CA VAL A 121 -20.90 4.96 17.34
C VAL A 121 -21.86 4.62 16.20
N THR A 122 -22.57 5.63 15.69
CA THR A 122 -23.43 5.46 14.50
C THR A 122 -22.60 5.28 13.22
N GLN A 123 -21.39 5.82 13.19
CA GLN A 123 -20.44 5.68 12.09
C GLN A 123 -19.01 5.69 12.65
N LEU A 124 -18.19 4.73 12.23
CA LEU A 124 -16.76 4.69 12.56
C LEU A 124 -15.97 5.14 11.34
N THR A 125 -15.14 6.16 11.49
CA THR A 125 -14.18 6.56 10.45
C THR A 125 -12.80 6.03 10.77
N ALA A 126 -12.08 5.58 9.73
CA ALA A 126 -10.70 5.15 9.85
C ALA A 126 -9.92 5.46 8.58
N ASP A 127 -8.61 5.68 8.74
CA ASP A 127 -7.69 5.73 7.61
C ASP A 127 -7.43 4.31 7.12
N VAL A 128 -7.58 4.11 5.82
CA VAL A 128 -7.56 2.80 5.19
C VAL A 128 -6.56 2.71 4.06
N VAL A 129 -6.01 1.51 3.85
CA VAL A 129 -5.21 1.20 2.66
C VAL A 129 -5.84 -0.01 1.98
N TRP A 130 -6.17 0.17 0.70
CA TRP A 130 -6.78 -0.84 -0.16
C TRP A 130 -5.72 -1.61 -0.95
N THR A 131 -5.94 -2.91 -1.13
CA THR A 131 -5.26 -3.69 -2.14
C THR A 131 -6.06 -3.59 -3.44
N LEU A 132 -5.44 -3.04 -4.48
CA LEU A 132 -6.03 -2.87 -5.80
C LEU A 132 -5.53 -3.96 -6.76
N PRO A 133 -6.33 -4.35 -7.76
CA PRO A 133 -5.90 -5.24 -8.84
C PRO A 133 -4.87 -4.56 -9.74
N TRP A 134 -4.15 -5.35 -10.54
CA TRP A 134 -3.05 -4.89 -11.40
C TRP A 134 -3.44 -3.75 -12.34
N ASP A 135 -4.64 -3.84 -12.94
CA ASP A 135 -5.10 -2.88 -13.94
C ASP A 135 -5.46 -1.51 -13.35
N ASP A 136 -5.83 -1.48 -12.07
CA ASP A 136 -6.18 -0.25 -11.34
C ASP A 136 -4.94 0.47 -10.79
N CYS A 137 -3.78 -0.19 -10.76
CA CYS A 137 -2.54 0.40 -10.31
C CYS A 137 -1.91 1.34 -11.36
N PRO A 138 -1.17 2.38 -10.96
CA PRO A 138 -0.44 3.21 -11.92
C PRO A 138 0.62 2.44 -12.70
N GLU A 139 0.81 2.77 -13.97
CA GLU A 139 1.82 2.13 -14.84
C GLU A 139 3.24 2.20 -14.24
N VAL A 140 3.60 3.32 -13.60
CA VAL A 140 4.90 3.50 -12.95
C VAL A 140 5.10 2.50 -11.81
N PHE A 141 4.03 2.18 -11.08
CA PHE A 141 4.06 1.15 -10.03
C PHE A 141 4.21 -0.24 -10.65
N ASN A 142 3.43 -0.56 -11.68
CA ASN A 142 3.50 -1.85 -12.37
C ASN A 142 4.89 -2.10 -12.98
N ARG A 143 5.53 -1.07 -13.52
CA ARG A 143 6.93 -1.13 -14.00
C ARG A 143 7.91 -1.43 -12.87
N TYR A 144 7.79 -0.74 -11.74
CA TYR A 144 8.63 -0.99 -10.56
C TYR A 144 8.47 -2.42 -10.04
N ILE A 145 7.23 -2.91 -9.91
CA ILE A 145 6.93 -4.27 -9.47
C ILE A 145 7.42 -5.32 -10.46
N SER A 146 7.33 -5.06 -11.76
CA SER A 146 7.86 -5.97 -12.79
C SER A 146 9.37 -6.16 -12.65
N ILE A 147 10.14 -5.08 -12.47
CA ILE A 147 11.60 -5.14 -12.28
C ILE A 147 11.95 -5.82 -10.95
N LEU A 148 11.23 -5.47 -9.87
CA LEU A 148 11.42 -6.08 -8.56
C LEU A 148 11.13 -7.58 -8.57
N GLY A 149 10.01 -7.97 -9.18
CA GLY A 149 9.57 -9.35 -9.35
C GLY A 149 10.54 -10.14 -10.22
N ALA A 150 11.00 -9.59 -11.34
CA ALA A 150 12.00 -10.20 -12.22
C ALA A 150 13.31 -10.48 -11.49
N ARG A 151 13.81 -9.53 -10.70
CA ARG A 151 14.99 -9.72 -9.88
C ARG A 151 14.81 -10.83 -8.83
N ALA A 152 13.69 -10.81 -8.11
CA ALA A 152 13.41 -11.83 -7.10
C ALA A 152 13.21 -13.23 -7.71
N PHE A 153 12.54 -13.30 -8.86
CA PHE A 153 12.33 -14.53 -9.61
C PHE A 153 13.66 -15.09 -10.13
N ALA A 154 14.50 -14.28 -10.76
CA ALA A 154 15.83 -14.69 -11.21
C ALA A 154 16.70 -15.20 -10.06
N ASN A 155 16.67 -14.53 -8.90
CA ASN A 155 17.38 -14.99 -7.71
C ASN A 155 16.86 -16.33 -7.19
N ARG A 156 15.54 -16.58 -7.21
CA ARG A 156 14.93 -17.85 -6.77
C ARG A 156 15.30 -19.03 -7.68
N PHE A 157 15.47 -18.81 -8.99
CA PHE A 157 15.76 -19.86 -9.97
C PHE A 157 17.25 -20.08 -10.24
N LEU A 158 18.00 -18.99 -10.44
CA LEU A 158 19.41 -19.05 -10.88
C LEU A 158 20.39 -18.93 -9.71
N GLY A 159 19.98 -18.34 -8.58
CA GLY A 159 20.81 -18.20 -7.37
C GLY A 159 22.12 -17.44 -7.59
N SER A 160 22.15 -16.50 -8.56
CA SER A 160 23.39 -15.84 -9.00
C SER A 160 23.49 -14.38 -8.55
N ASP A 161 24.49 -14.08 -7.72
CA ASP A 161 24.81 -12.73 -7.23
C ASP A 161 25.13 -11.72 -8.35
N SER A 162 25.55 -12.18 -9.53
CA SER A 162 25.89 -11.27 -10.63
C SER A 162 24.65 -10.58 -11.19
N ILE A 163 23.55 -11.31 -11.35
CA ILE A 163 22.27 -10.77 -11.85
C ILE A 163 21.73 -9.73 -10.87
N GLU A 164 21.87 -10.00 -9.57
CA GLU A 164 21.43 -9.10 -8.52
C GLU A 164 22.13 -7.73 -8.58
N ARG A 165 23.45 -7.71 -8.85
CA ARG A 165 24.24 -6.49 -8.95
C ARG A 165 23.89 -5.65 -10.17
N TYR A 166 23.69 -6.29 -11.32
CA TYR A 166 23.35 -5.57 -12.56
C TYR A 166 21.93 -5.00 -12.51
N THR A 167 20.97 -5.76 -11.98
CA THR A 167 19.56 -5.32 -11.87
C THR A 167 19.30 -4.30 -10.75
N GLN A 168 20.25 -4.13 -9.81
CA GLN A 168 20.10 -3.20 -8.71
C GLN A 168 19.96 -1.74 -9.18
N GLN A 169 20.75 -1.33 -10.18
CA GLN A 169 20.68 0.05 -10.70
C GLN A 169 19.33 0.34 -11.34
N ASP A 170 18.80 -0.60 -12.13
CA ASP A 170 17.50 -0.48 -12.77
C ASP A 170 16.37 -0.40 -11.75
N LEU A 171 16.43 -1.23 -10.70
CA LEU A 171 15.46 -1.18 -9.61
C LEU A 171 15.48 0.17 -8.88
N LEU A 172 16.67 0.71 -8.62
CA LEU A 172 16.81 2.02 -7.98
C LEU A 172 16.26 3.15 -8.85
N MET A 173 16.48 3.10 -10.16
CA MET A 173 15.91 4.09 -11.10
C MET A 173 14.39 3.98 -11.16
N ALA A 174 13.85 2.76 -11.28
CA ALA A 174 12.40 2.54 -11.28
C ALA A 174 11.75 2.99 -9.96
N ARG A 175 12.42 2.75 -8.83
CA ARG A 175 11.96 3.24 -7.53
C ARG A 175 11.95 4.76 -7.47
N ALA A 176 13.01 5.42 -7.94
CA ALA A 176 13.10 6.87 -7.96
C ALA A 176 12.01 7.50 -8.87
N GLU A 177 11.66 6.86 -9.99
CA GLU A 177 10.55 7.29 -10.84
C GLU A 177 9.19 7.15 -10.13
N LEU A 178 8.97 6.05 -9.40
CA LEU A 178 7.76 5.84 -8.61
C LEU A 178 7.62 6.90 -7.50
N ASP A 179 8.69 7.13 -6.74
CA ASP A 179 8.68 8.14 -5.69
C ASP A 179 8.49 9.56 -6.28
N ARG A 180 9.05 9.86 -7.46
CA ARG A 180 8.79 11.11 -8.17
C ARG A 180 7.32 11.24 -8.57
N ASN A 181 6.70 10.18 -9.07
CA ASN A 181 5.29 10.19 -9.44
C ASN A 181 4.40 10.43 -8.22
N GLU A 182 4.69 9.78 -7.10
CA GLU A 182 3.99 9.96 -5.83
C GLU A 182 4.07 11.41 -5.34
N LEU A 183 5.25 12.03 -5.37
CA LEU A 183 5.42 13.45 -5.00
C LEU A 183 4.61 14.39 -5.91
N GLN A 184 4.51 14.09 -7.20
CA GLN A 184 3.70 14.86 -8.14
C GLN A 184 2.19 14.70 -7.91
N GLN A 185 1.74 13.52 -7.46
CA GLN A 185 0.34 13.28 -7.13
C GLN A 185 -0.06 13.94 -5.81
N LEU A 186 0.75 13.78 -4.77
CA LEU A 186 0.49 14.35 -3.44
C LEU A 186 0.61 15.87 -3.40
N GLN A 187 1.50 16.45 -4.21
CA GLN A 187 1.86 17.88 -4.19
C GLN A 187 2.04 18.40 -2.75
N PRO A 188 2.90 17.76 -1.95
CA PRO A 188 3.00 18.05 -0.53
C PRO A 188 3.47 19.49 -0.32
N ASN A 189 2.68 20.27 0.43
CA ASN A 189 3.02 21.64 0.80
C ASN A 189 3.26 21.71 2.31
N SER A 190 4.41 22.27 2.73
CA SER A 190 4.74 22.44 4.14
C SER A 190 3.86 23.47 4.86
N LEU A 191 3.22 24.39 4.11
CA LEU A 191 2.44 25.48 4.68
C LEU A 191 0.94 25.16 4.83
N SER A 192 0.39 24.36 3.92
CA SER A 192 -1.05 24.09 3.85
C SER A 192 -1.40 22.62 3.68
N GLY A 193 -0.40 21.74 3.54
CA GLY A 193 -0.59 20.37 3.05
C GLY A 193 -1.02 19.37 4.10
N GLN A 194 -1.07 19.73 5.38
CA GLN A 194 -1.47 18.79 6.44
C GLN A 194 -2.79 19.21 7.10
N ARG A 195 -3.83 18.40 6.89
CA ARG A 195 -5.09 18.50 7.62
C ARG A 195 -4.81 18.21 9.11
N GLY A 196 -5.03 19.21 9.95
CA GLY A 196 -4.81 19.13 11.40
C GLY A 196 -3.50 19.75 11.92
N VAL A 197 -2.59 20.17 11.05
CA VAL A 197 -1.51 21.09 11.46
C VAL A 197 -2.03 22.50 11.26
N MET A 198 -2.59 23.05 12.33
CA MET A 198 -2.69 24.50 12.47
C MET A 198 -1.26 25.06 12.28
N PRO A 199 -1.08 26.20 11.60
CA PRO A 199 0.23 26.84 11.46
C PRO A 199 0.90 26.87 12.84
N PHE A 200 2.16 26.43 12.87
CA PHE A 200 2.95 26.18 14.07
C PHE A 200 2.57 27.13 15.20
N GLY A 201 2.05 26.58 16.31
CA GLY A 201 1.80 27.36 17.51
C GLY A 201 3.10 28.04 17.92
N THR A 202 3.16 29.37 17.79
CA THR A 202 4.21 30.17 18.41
C THR A 202 4.14 29.98 19.93
N PHE A 203 5.19 30.43 20.62
CA PHE A 203 5.35 30.30 22.07
C PHE A 203 4.03 30.47 22.84
N ASN A 204 3.55 29.38 23.44
CA ASN A 204 2.37 29.38 24.31
C ASN A 204 2.83 29.41 25.78
N PRO A 205 2.70 30.53 26.50
CA PRO A 205 3.19 30.68 27.87
C PRO A 205 2.53 29.71 28.86
N ALA A 206 1.36 29.15 28.57
CA ALA A 206 0.69 28.18 29.44
C ALA A 206 1.37 26.79 29.43
N ALA A 207 2.00 26.39 28.32
CA ALA A 207 2.70 25.11 28.22
C ALA A 207 4.03 25.08 29.00
N GLY A 208 4.65 26.24 29.24
CA GLY A 208 5.88 26.37 30.05
C GLY A 208 5.66 26.33 31.56
N LEU A 209 4.44 26.63 32.03
CA LEU A 209 4.10 26.65 33.46
C LEU A 209 3.60 25.31 34.00
N ALA A 210 3.13 24.39 33.14
CA ALA A 210 2.65 23.07 33.55
C ALA A 210 3.79 22.06 33.88
N GLY A 211 5.04 22.38 33.51
CA GLY A 211 6.19 21.48 33.63
C GLY A 211 7.08 21.64 34.88
N ARG A 212 6.75 22.53 35.82
CA ARG A 212 7.57 22.74 37.03
C ARG A 212 6.77 22.53 38.31
N GLY A 213 6.39 21.26 38.55
CA GLY A 213 6.05 20.80 39.88
C GLY A 213 7.28 20.94 40.79
N SER A 214 7.16 21.79 41.81
CA SER A 214 8.12 21.93 42.90
C SER A 214 8.29 20.59 43.65
N PRO A 215 9.51 20.08 43.84
CA PRO A 215 9.75 19.01 44.80
C PRO A 215 9.63 19.58 46.22
N SER A 216 8.52 19.26 46.91
CA SER A 216 8.39 19.48 48.35
C SER A 216 9.11 18.35 49.09
N TRP A 217 10.25 18.66 49.71
CA TRP A 217 10.88 17.80 50.71
C TRP A 217 10.79 18.53 52.06
N PHE A 218 9.82 18.13 52.88
CA PHE A 218 9.90 18.32 54.33
C PHE A 218 10.62 17.10 54.90
N ASP A 219 11.86 17.30 55.33
CA ASP A 219 12.33 17.12 56.71
C ASP A 219 13.56 18.00 56.94
#